data_AF-A0A0F9THH0-F1
#
_entry.id   AF-A0A0F9THH0-F1
#
_cell.length_a   1.000
_cell.length_b   1.000
_cell.length_c   1.000
_cell.angle_alpha   90.00
_cell.angle_beta   90.00
_cell.angle_gamma   90.00
#
_symmetry.space_group_name_H-M   'P 1'
#
loop_
_entity.id
_entity.type
_entity.pdbx_description
1 polymer ?
#
loop_
_entity_poly.entity_id
_entity_poly.type
_entity_poly.pdbx_seq_one_letter_code
_entity_poly.pdbx_strand_id
1 'polypeptide(L)'
;MITVRPATRADFVDFYGTAPPMTVRALAAESTAGEVLGIGGYYLSDGVVLAFTDYHEAMSKRDRVKGAHALVAMLRELGIEVVAHMGEDGATALKHFGFEAWGMFWRMK
;
A
#
# COMPACT_ATOMS: atom_id res chain seq x y z
N MET A 1 -10.42 10.47 9.64
CA MET A 1 -10.85 10.59 8.23
C MET A 1 -9.65 11.04 7.44
N ILE A 2 -9.34 10.32 6.38
CA ILE A 2 -8.18 10.58 5.53
C ILE A 2 -8.58 11.08 4.13
N THR A 3 -7.66 11.75 3.45
CA THR A 3 -7.62 11.93 2.00
C THR A 3 -6.56 11.00 1.42
N VAL A 4 -6.90 10.28 0.34
CA VAL A 4 -5.93 9.42 -0.36
C VAL A 4 -5.52 10.11 -1.65
N ARG A 5 -4.22 10.31 -1.85
CA ARG A 5 -3.66 11.01 -3.02
C ARG A 5 -2.34 10.36 -3.46
N PRO A 6 -1.83 10.66 -4.67
CA PRO A 6 -0.48 10.27 -5.05
C PRO A 6 0.56 10.71 -3.99
N ALA A 7 1.45 9.80 -3.63
CA ALA A 7 2.55 10.09 -2.72
C ALA A 7 3.69 10.79 -3.48
N THR A 8 4.33 11.72 -2.78
CA THR A 8 5.53 12.45 -3.18
C THR A 8 6.72 11.95 -2.39
N ARG A 9 7.94 12.34 -2.79
CA ARG A 9 9.15 11.99 -2.04
C ARG A 9 9.15 12.57 -0.62
N ALA A 10 8.53 13.74 -0.42
CA ALA A 10 8.40 14.37 0.89
C ALA A 10 7.53 13.50 1.82
N ASP A 11 6.43 12.94 1.33
CA ASP A 11 5.56 12.07 2.13
C ASP A 11 6.30 10.84 2.69
N PHE A 12 7.22 10.26 1.92
CA PHE A 12 8.07 9.17 2.40
C PHE A 12 9.05 9.62 3.48
N VAL A 13 9.64 10.81 3.33
CA VAL A 13 10.53 11.37 4.36
C VAL A 13 9.75 11.66 5.63
N ASP A 14 8.54 12.21 5.51
CA ASP A 14 7.68 12.51 6.66
C ASP A 14 7.24 11.24 7.38
N PHE A 15 6.89 10.18 6.63
CA PHE A 15 6.38 8.93 7.21
C PHE A 15 7.48 7.96 7.69
N TYR A 16 8.54 7.74 6.89
CA TYR A 16 9.61 6.77 7.17
C TYR A 16 10.90 7.43 7.69
N GLY A 17 10.99 8.76 7.72
CA GLY A 17 12.22 9.49 8.04
C GLY A 17 13.27 9.51 6.92
N THR A 18 12.99 8.86 5.78
CA THR A 18 13.91 8.79 4.65
C THR A 18 13.17 8.69 3.32
N ALA A 19 13.82 9.13 2.25
CA ALA A 19 13.32 8.93 0.89
C ALA A 19 13.36 7.43 0.52
N PRO A 20 12.50 6.97 -0.40
CA PRO A 20 12.52 5.59 -0.84
C PRO A 20 13.85 5.31 -1.59
N PRO A 21 14.49 4.15 -1.34
CA PRO A 21 15.76 3.78 -1.97
C PRO A 21 15.60 3.34 -3.44
N MET A 22 14.36 3.18 -3.91
CA MET A 22 14.00 2.72 -5.24
C MET A 22 12.88 3.57 -5.84
N THR A 23 12.67 3.44 -7.15
CA THR A 23 11.51 4.03 -7.82
C THR A 23 10.25 3.31 -7.39
N VAL A 24 9.27 4.07 -6.92
CA VAL A 24 8.02 3.57 -6.35
C VAL A 24 6.85 4.40 -6.87
N ARG A 25 5.72 3.74 -7.13
CA ARG A 25 4.44 4.42 -7.35
C ARG A 25 3.53 4.12 -6.17
N ALA A 26 3.15 5.16 -5.44
CA ALA A 26 2.44 5.02 -4.18
C ALA A 26 1.36 6.08 -3.98
N LEU A 27 0.49 5.80 -3.03
CA LEU A 27 -0.53 6.67 -2.49
C LEU A 27 -0.21 6.99 -1.03
N ALA A 28 -0.44 8.24 -0.63
CA ALA A 28 -0.38 8.70 0.74
C ALA A 28 -1.80 8.84 1.30
N ALA A 29 -1.99 8.39 2.54
CA ALA A 29 -3.20 8.61 3.32
C ALA A 29 -2.96 9.77 4.30
N GLU A 30 -3.43 10.96 3.95
CA GLU A 30 -3.22 12.19 4.71
C GLU A 30 -4.41 12.46 5.64
N SER A 31 -4.14 12.81 6.90
CA SER A 31 -5.14 13.22 7.87
C SER A 31 -5.71 14.62 7.53
N THR A 32 -6.81 15.01 8.17
CA THR A 32 -7.34 16.38 8.03
C THR A 32 -6.41 17.45 8.61
N ALA A 33 -5.40 17.07 9.38
CA ALA A 33 -4.39 17.97 9.92
C ALA A 33 -3.12 18.08 9.05
N GLY A 34 -3.08 17.40 7.90
CA GLY A 34 -1.94 17.41 6.99
C GLY A 34 -0.87 16.35 7.27
N GLU A 35 -1.10 15.47 8.24
CA GLU A 35 -0.15 14.41 8.62
C GLU A 35 -0.34 13.16 7.75
N VAL A 36 0.74 12.59 7.23
CA VAL A 36 0.71 11.31 6.51
C VAL A 36 0.57 10.17 7.53
N LEU A 37 -0.57 9.49 7.51
CA LEU A 37 -0.87 8.37 8.42
C LEU A 37 -0.64 6.99 7.80
N GLY A 38 -0.37 6.92 6.50
CA GLY A 38 -0.04 5.67 5.83
C GLY A 38 0.41 5.86 4.40
N ILE A 39 1.19 4.90 3.92
CA ILE A 39 1.70 4.83 2.56
C ILE A 39 1.43 3.43 2.02
N GLY A 40 0.85 3.36 0.82
CA GLY A 40 0.64 2.10 0.11
C GLY A 40 0.97 2.25 -1.36
N GLY A 41 1.64 1.28 -1.95
CA GLY A 41 2.09 1.39 -3.33
C GLY A 41 2.66 0.10 -3.88
N TYR A 42 3.39 0.24 -4.98
CA TYR A 42 4.18 -0.84 -5.55
C TYR A 42 5.52 -0.35 -6.08
N TYR A 43 6.46 -1.28 -6.18
CA TYR A 43 7.73 -1.12 -6.88
C TYR A 43 8.02 -2.38 -7.71
N LEU A 44 8.97 -2.26 -8.63
CA LEU A 44 9.42 -3.39 -9.45
C LEU A 44 10.65 -4.01 -8.80
N SER A 45 10.65 -5.33 -8.60
CA SER A 45 11.81 -6.12 -8.21
C SER A 45 11.83 -7.40 -9.02
N ASP A 46 12.98 -7.71 -9.64
CA ASP A 46 13.19 -8.96 -10.39
C ASP A 46 12.11 -9.26 -11.44
N GLY A 47 11.59 -8.21 -12.09
CA GLY A 47 10.55 -8.33 -13.11
C GLY A 47 9.13 -8.50 -12.58
N VAL A 48 8.93 -8.44 -11.26
CA VAL A 48 7.63 -8.60 -10.59
C VAL A 48 7.20 -7.28 -9.95
N VAL A 49 5.90 -6.99 -9.98
CA VAL A 49 5.33 -5.86 -9.24
C VAL A 49 5.08 -6.28 -7.79
N LEU A 50 5.81 -5.67 -6.86
CA LEU A 50 5.66 -5.91 -5.42
C LEU A 50 4.83 -4.78 -4.80
N ALA A 51 3.65 -5.12 -4.27
CA ALA A 51 2.80 -4.23 -3.50
C ALA A 51 3.19 -4.21 -2.02
N PHE A 52 3.06 -3.05 -1.39
CA PHE A 52 3.31 -2.85 0.02
C PHE A 52 2.32 -1.84 0.62
N THR A 53 2.15 -1.93 1.94
CA THR A 53 1.39 -0.96 2.74
C THR A 53 2.03 -0.82 4.09
N ASP A 54 2.06 0.40 4.60
CA ASP A 54 2.38 0.71 5.99
C ASP A 54 1.48 1.84 6.49
N TYR A 55 1.24 1.88 7.80
CA TYR A 55 0.39 2.88 8.43
C TYR A 55 0.72 3.06 9.91
N HIS A 56 0.51 4.28 10.42
CA HIS A 56 0.60 4.55 11.84
C HIS A 56 -0.60 3.97 12.61
N GLU A 57 -0.40 3.61 13.88
CA GLU A 57 -1.46 3.05 14.73
C GLU A 57 -2.66 3.99 14.89
N ALA A 58 -2.41 5.31 14.82
CA ALA A 58 -3.43 6.36 14.83
C ALA A 58 -4.44 6.26 13.67
N MET A 59 -4.12 5.53 12.60
CA MET A 59 -5.02 5.31 11.49
C MET A 59 -6.18 4.40 11.90
N SER A 60 -7.42 4.91 11.84
CA SER A 60 -8.61 4.13 12.19
C SER A 60 -8.83 2.94 11.24
N LYS A 61 -9.49 1.87 11.72
CA LYS A 61 -9.85 0.71 10.86
C LYS A 61 -10.60 1.12 9.59
N ARG A 62 -11.52 2.09 9.70
CA ARG A 62 -12.27 2.61 8.55
C ARG A 62 -11.36 3.30 7.54
N ASP A 63 -10.42 4.11 8.01
CA ASP A 63 -9.46 4.80 7.15
C ASP A 63 -8.49 3.78 6.49
N ARG A 64 -8.05 2.74 7.22
CA ARG A 64 -7.24 1.65 6.65
C ARG A 64 -7.96 0.95 5.49
N VAL A 65 -9.24 0.62 5.67
CA VAL A 65 -10.07 -0.01 4.61
C VAL A 65 -10.22 0.94 3.41
N LYS A 66 -10.46 2.24 3.64
CA LYS A 66 -10.52 3.25 2.58
C LYS A 66 -9.20 3.32 1.79
N GLY A 67 -8.05 3.34 2.47
CA GLY A 67 -6.73 3.32 1.85
C GLY A 67 -6.49 2.05 1.04
N ALA A 68 -6.86 0.88 1.58
CA ALA A 68 -6.72 -0.40 0.91
C ALA A 68 -7.55 -0.48 -0.39
N HIS A 69 -8.80 0.02 -0.39
CA HIS A 69 -9.60 0.09 -1.62
C HIS A 69 -8.94 0.96 -2.70
N ALA A 70 -8.40 2.12 -2.32
CA ALA A 70 -7.73 3.01 -3.26
C ALA A 70 -6.44 2.38 -3.83
N LEU A 71 -5.66 1.71 -2.99
CA LEU A 71 -4.47 0.98 -3.43
C LEU A 71 -4.84 -0.15 -4.39
N VAL A 72 -5.84 -0.98 -4.04
CA VAL A 72 -6.25 -2.11 -4.89
C VAL A 72 -6.80 -1.63 -6.24
N ALA A 73 -7.52 -0.51 -6.27
CA ALA A 73 -7.93 0.11 -7.53
C ALA A 73 -6.72 0.48 -8.39
N MET A 74 -5.72 1.17 -7.82
CA MET A 74 -4.48 1.52 -8.50
C MET A 74 -3.71 0.28 -8.99
N LEU A 75 -3.69 -0.81 -8.23
CA LEU A 75 -2.99 -2.04 -8.61
C LEU A 75 -3.70 -2.76 -9.77
N ARG A 76 -5.03 -2.79 -9.78
CA ARG A 76 -5.82 -3.41 -10.86
C ARG A 76 -5.70 -2.66 -12.19
N GLU A 77 -5.48 -1.34 -12.14
CA GLU A 77 -5.22 -0.55 -13.35
C GLU A 77 -3.95 -0.98 -14.11
N LEU A 78 -3.03 -1.70 -13.45
CA LEU A 78 -1.81 -2.18 -14.11
C LEU A 78 -2.09 -3.31 -15.11
N GLY A 79 -3.16 -4.09 -14.90
CA GLY A 79 -3.50 -5.23 -15.76
C GLY A 79 -2.45 -6.34 -15.82
N ILE A 80 -1.56 -6.40 -14.81
CA ILE A 80 -0.48 -7.38 -14.69
C ILE A 80 -0.48 -7.96 -13.28
N GLU A 81 0.18 -9.10 -13.12
CA GLU A 81 0.27 -9.78 -11.83
C GLU A 81 1.02 -8.92 -10.81
N VAL A 82 0.41 -8.75 -9.64
CA VAL A 82 0.95 -8.05 -8.48
C VAL A 82 1.15 -9.05 -7.35
N VAL A 83 2.33 -9.04 -6.75
CA VAL A 83 2.70 -9.87 -5.62
C VAL A 83 2.77 -9.03 -4.35
N ALA A 84 2.33 -9.59 -3.23
CA ALA A 84 2.42 -8.98 -1.91
C ALA A 84 2.98 -9.99 -0.91
N HIS A 85 3.71 -9.48 0.08
CA HIS A 85 4.06 -10.21 1.28
C HIS A 85 3.26 -9.65 2.46
N MET A 86 3.00 -10.46 3.47
CA MET A 86 2.26 -10.05 4.66
C MET A 86 3.01 -10.37 5.95
N GLY A 87 2.74 -9.58 6.99
CA GLY A 87 2.99 -10.00 8.37
C GLY A 87 1.94 -11.02 8.85
N GLU A 88 2.03 -11.42 10.13
CA GLU A 88 1.26 -12.53 10.70
C GLU A 88 -0.28 -12.43 10.50
N ASP A 89 -0.85 -11.23 10.44
CA ASP A 89 -2.31 -11.00 10.41
C ASP A 89 -2.89 -10.53 9.07
N GLY A 90 -2.11 -10.53 7.97
CA GLY A 90 -2.54 -9.94 6.69
C GLY A 90 -3.50 -10.79 5.84
N ALA A 91 -3.63 -12.09 6.12
CA ALA A 91 -4.24 -13.07 5.21
C ALA A 91 -5.71 -12.76 4.90
N THR A 92 -6.49 -12.44 5.94
CA THR A 92 -7.92 -12.15 5.80
C THR A 92 -8.14 -10.89 4.95
N ALA A 93 -7.32 -9.86 5.14
CA ALA A 93 -7.42 -8.63 4.37
C ALA A 93 -7.05 -8.87 2.90
N LEU A 94 -5.93 -9.56 2.64
CA LEU A 94 -5.50 -9.88 1.28
C LEU A 94 -6.54 -10.69 0.51
N LYS A 95 -7.09 -11.74 1.14
CA LYS A 95 -8.17 -12.53 0.57
C LYS A 95 -9.41 -11.68 0.25
N HIS A 96 -9.78 -10.76 1.14
CA HIS A 96 -10.92 -9.86 0.93
C HIS A 96 -10.73 -8.96 -0.31
N PHE A 97 -9.50 -8.54 -0.60
CA PHE A 97 -9.19 -7.68 -1.74
C PHE A 97 -8.93 -8.44 -3.05
N GLY A 98 -9.03 -9.78 -3.03
CA GLY A 98 -8.89 -10.63 -4.22
C GLY A 98 -7.47 -11.15 -4.45
N PHE A 99 -6.60 -11.08 -3.45
CA PHE A 99 -5.34 -11.79 -3.50
C PHE A 99 -5.53 -13.28 -3.16
N GLU A 100 -4.74 -14.12 -3.81
CA GLU A 100 -4.68 -15.56 -3.59
C GLU A 100 -3.31 -15.95 -3.02
N ALA A 101 -3.29 -16.93 -2.12
CA ALA A 101 -2.05 -17.45 -1.57
C ALA A 101 -1.22 -18.14 -2.67
N TRP A 102 0.09 -17.87 -2.69
CA TRP A 102 1.05 -18.41 -3.64
C TRP A 102 2.39 -18.65 -2.93
N GLY A 103 2.55 -19.85 -2.38
CA GLY A 103 3.69 -20.17 -1.52
C GLY A 103 3.71 -19.30 -0.27
N MET A 104 4.83 -18.62 -0.02
CA MET A 104 4.96 -17.65 1.07
C MET A 104 4.43 -16.24 0.73
N PHE A 105 3.97 -16.04 -0.51
CA PHE A 105 3.50 -14.77 -1.03
C PHE A 105 2.00 -14.82 -1.32
N TRP A 106 1.48 -13.68 -1.74
CA TRP A 106 0.12 -13.51 -2.21
C TRP A 106 0.15 -12.83 -3.56
N ARG A 107 -0.78 -13.18 -4.46
CA ARG A 107 -0.83 -12.59 -5.80
C ARG A 107 -2.24 -12.16 -6.19
N MET A 108 -2.33 -11.13 -7.01
CA MET A 108 -3.56 -10.63 -7.63
C MET A 108 -3.29 -10.38 -9.11
N LYS A 109 -4.26 -10.69 -9.97
CA LYS A 109 -4.27 -10.29 -11.38
C LYS A 109 -5.14 -9.08 -11.61
#